data_AF-A0A1C5APW7-F1
#
_entry.id   AF-A0A1C5APW7-F1
#
_cell.length_a   1.000
_cell.length_b   1.000
_cell.length_c   1.000
_cell.angle_alpha   90.00
_cell.angle_beta   90.00
_cell.angle_gamma   90.00
#
_symmetry.space_group_name_H-M   'P 1'
#
loop_
_entity.id
_entity.type
_entity.pdbx_description
1 polymer ?
#
loop_
_entity_poly.entity_id
_entity_poly.type
_entity_poly.pdbx_seq_one_letter_code
_entity_poly.pdbx_strand_id
1 'polypeptide(L)'
;MPDREYVWTDEGLDNARHNGVGVDETTQALYAPPGLRYERAIGDLLLIVMGLADSGRVVAALCDRIGATQTYKILGARALRGADLDEWRRRVL
;
A
#
# COMPACT_ATOMS: atom_id res chain seq x y z
N MET A 1 1.18 -10.03 13.78
CA MET A 1 -0.22 -9.72 13.39
C MET A 1 -0.68 -10.82 12.46
N PRO A 2 -1.94 -11.28 12.47
CA PRO A 2 -2.37 -12.25 11.47
C PRO A 2 -2.07 -11.69 10.08
N ASP A 3 -1.51 -12.51 9.20
CA ASP A 3 -1.11 -12.09 7.86
C ASP A 3 -2.36 -11.62 7.12
N ARG A 4 -2.41 -10.31 6.82
CA ARG A 4 -3.47 -9.75 5.98
C ARG A 4 -3.27 -10.27 4.57
N GLU A 5 -4.37 -10.62 3.94
CA GLU A 5 -4.37 -11.03 2.54
C GLU A 5 -4.71 -9.83 1.67
N TYR A 6 -3.93 -9.61 0.62
CA TYR A 6 -4.17 -8.55 -0.35
C TYR A 6 -4.45 -9.16 -1.72
N VAL A 7 -5.57 -8.75 -2.32
CA VAL A 7 -6.03 -9.26 -3.61
C VAL A 7 -6.15 -8.11 -4.59
N TRP A 8 -5.55 -8.25 -5.76
CA TRP A 8 -5.67 -7.25 -6.82
C TRP A 8 -7.06 -7.26 -7.44
N THR A 9 -7.61 -6.08 -7.70
CA THR A 9 -8.73 -5.92 -8.64
C THR A 9 -8.16 -5.55 -10.02
N ASP A 10 -8.95 -5.77 -11.07
CA ASP A 10 -8.58 -5.34 -12.42
C ASP A 10 -8.35 -3.82 -12.48
N GLU A 11 -9.23 -3.05 -11.82
CA GLU A 11 -9.08 -1.60 -11.67
C GLU A 11 -7.76 -1.23 -10.97
N GLY A 12 -7.41 -1.93 -9.90
CA GLY A 12 -6.18 -1.71 -9.16
C GLY A 12 -4.95 -1.99 -10.03
N LEU A 13 -4.97 -3.06 -10.81
CA LEU A 13 -3.88 -3.39 -11.73
C LEU A 13 -3.69 -2.31 -12.80
N ASP A 14 -4.77 -1.84 -13.41
CA ASP A 14 -4.71 -0.80 -14.43
C ASP A 14 -4.27 0.55 -13.84
N ASN A 15 -4.74 0.88 -12.63
CA ASN A 15 -4.28 2.05 -11.89
C ASN A 15 -2.78 1.99 -11.58
N ALA A 16 -2.28 0.86 -11.06
CA ALA A 16 -0.87 0.66 -10.72
C ALA A 16 0.03 0.80 -11.96
N ARG A 17 -0.39 0.19 -13.09
CA ARG A 17 0.30 0.32 -14.38
C ARG A 17 0.37 1.77 -14.84
N HIS A 18 -0.74 2.51 -14.77
CA HIS A 18 -0.78 3.93 -15.11
C HIS A 18 0.16 4.77 -14.23
N ASN A 19 0.33 4.39 -12.97
CA ASN A 19 1.23 5.04 -12.01
C ASN A 19 2.69 4.53 -12.06
N GLY A 20 3.01 3.58 -12.94
CA GLY A 20 4.37 3.06 -13.10
C GLY A 20 4.89 2.27 -11.90
N VAL A 21 4.00 1.55 -11.20
CA VAL A 21 4.33 0.61 -10.12
C VAL A 21 3.84 -0.80 -10.47
N GLY A 22 4.66 -1.79 -10.13
CA GLY A 22 4.39 -3.19 -10.42
C GLY A 22 3.66 -3.92 -9.30
N VAL A 23 3.14 -5.11 -9.62
CA VAL A 23 2.53 -6.03 -8.65
C VAL A 23 3.54 -6.42 -7.56
N ASP A 24 4.74 -6.87 -7.95
CA ASP A 24 5.76 -7.33 -7.02
C ASP A 24 6.23 -6.20 -6.09
N GLU A 25 6.49 -5.02 -6.65
CA GLU A 25 6.93 -3.85 -5.88
C GLU A 25 5.87 -3.38 -4.88
N THR A 26 4.60 -3.34 -5.30
CA THR A 26 3.50 -3.01 -4.40
C THR A 26 3.34 -4.08 -3.32
N THR A 27 3.51 -5.36 -3.68
CA THR A 27 3.46 -6.48 -2.73
C THR A 27 4.57 -6.36 -1.68
N GLN A 28 5.80 -6.06 -2.10
CA GLN A 28 6.92 -5.80 -1.19
C GLN A 28 6.60 -4.66 -0.22
N ALA A 29 6.05 -3.55 -0.71
CA ALA A 29 5.65 -2.42 0.13
C ALA A 29 4.53 -2.79 1.13
N LEU A 30 3.53 -3.57 0.70
CA LEU A 30 2.44 -4.05 1.57
C LEU A 30 2.95 -4.91 2.71
N TYR A 31 3.94 -5.77 2.44
CA TYR A 31 4.53 -6.67 3.42
C TYR A 31 5.83 -6.15 4.05
N ALA A 32 6.17 -4.87 3.82
CA ALA A 32 7.33 -4.25 4.43
C ALA A 32 7.27 -4.38 5.97
N PRO A 33 8.41 -4.59 6.65
CA PRO A 33 8.43 -4.81 8.08
C PRO A 33 7.99 -3.56 8.86
N PRO A 34 7.58 -3.71 10.13
CA PRO A 34 7.37 -2.56 11.02
C PRO A 34 8.60 -1.65 11.04
N GLY A 35 8.41 -0.33 10.98
CA GLY A 35 9.51 0.63 10.83
C GLY A 35 9.98 0.85 9.38
N LEU A 36 9.38 0.16 8.40
CA LEU A 36 9.45 0.49 6.97
C LEU A 36 8.06 0.51 6.31
N ARG A 37 7.02 0.46 7.14
CA ARG A 37 5.61 0.47 6.75
C ARG A 37 4.81 1.36 7.68
N TYR A 38 3.95 2.18 7.09
CA TYR A 38 2.97 3.00 7.79
C TYR A 38 1.58 2.71 7.23
N GLU A 39 0.59 2.65 8.11
CA GLU A 39 -0.78 2.30 7.79
C GLU A 39 -1.73 3.39 8.28
N ARG A 40 -2.71 3.74 7.45
CA ARG A 40 -3.73 4.73 7.78
C ARG A 40 -5.10 4.24 7.36
N ALA A 41 -5.96 3.97 8.33
CA ALA A 41 -7.38 3.70 8.07
C ALA A 41 -8.10 4.99 7.62
N ILE A 42 -9.05 4.83 6.71
CA ILE A 42 -9.96 5.88 6.23
C ILE A 42 -11.39 5.34 6.44
N GLY A 43 -12.04 5.78 7.52
CA GLY A 43 -13.26 5.15 7.98
C GLY A 43 -13.04 3.69 8.36
N ASP A 44 -14.07 2.87 8.21
CA ASP A 44 -14.05 1.47 8.67
C ASP A 44 -13.58 0.46 7.63
N LEU A 45 -13.59 0.85 6.35
CA LEU A 45 -13.39 -0.07 5.22
C LEU A 45 -12.10 0.18 4.44
N LEU A 46 -11.68 1.45 4.32
CA LEU A 46 -10.52 1.79 3.51
C LEU A 46 -9.25 1.83 4.35
N LEU A 47 -8.17 1.37 3.75
CA LEU A 47 -6.83 1.34 4.34
C LEU A 47 -5.83 1.85 3.30
N ILE A 48 -5.02 2.82 3.68
CA ILE A 48 -3.80 3.15 2.94
C ILE A 48 -2.63 2.48 3.62
N VAL A 49 -1.85 1.72 2.86
CA VAL A 49 -0.58 1.16 3.29
C VAL A 49 0.53 1.85 2.51
N MET A 50 1.52 2.38 3.22
CA MET A 50 2.70 3.04 2.65
C MET A 50 3.95 2.30 3.13
N GLY A 51 4.64 1.62 2.22
CA GLY A 51 5.80 0.81 2.58
C GLY A 51 6.97 0.98 1.63
N LEU A 52 8.18 0.74 2.13
CA LEU A 52 9.40 0.68 1.33
C LEU A 52 9.45 -0.65 0.57
N ALA A 53 9.58 -0.59 -0.74
CA ALA A 53 9.85 -1.74 -1.59
C ALA A 53 11.37 -1.94 -1.80
N ASP A 54 11.77 -3.12 -2.28
CA ASP A 54 13.18 -3.44 -2.53
C ASP A 54 13.80 -2.58 -3.65
N SER A 55 12.94 -1.97 -4.49
CA SER A 55 13.35 -0.96 -5.47
C SER A 55 13.88 0.34 -4.84
N GLY A 56 13.74 0.51 -3.53
CA GLY A 56 14.06 1.74 -2.79
C GLY A 56 12.97 2.82 -2.88
N ARG A 57 11.86 2.54 -3.60
CA ARG A 57 10.70 3.44 -3.65
C ARG A 57 9.74 3.13 -2.49
N VAL A 58 9.12 4.18 -1.96
CA VAL A 58 7.99 4.02 -1.05
C VAL A 58 6.72 3.99 -1.89
N VAL A 59 5.94 2.93 -1.77
CA VAL A 59 4.68 2.75 -2.50
C VAL A 59 3.51 2.89 -1.54
N ALA A 60 2.54 3.71 -1.93
CA ALA A 60 1.23 3.77 -1.31
C ALA A 60 0.26 2.87 -2.09
N ALA A 61 -0.41 1.97 -1.38
CA ALA A 61 -1.53 1.18 -1.89
C ALA A 61 -2.82 1.61 -1.17
N LEU A 62 -3.87 1.84 -1.94
CA LEU A 62 -5.23 2.00 -1.40
C LEU A 62 -5.92 0.64 -1.43
N CYS A 63 -6.44 0.24 -0.29
CA CYS A 63 -7.08 -1.05 -0.12
C CYS A 63 -8.47 -0.91 0.49
N ASP A 64 -9.41 -1.75 0.06
CA ASP A 64 -10.77 -1.85 0.57
C ASP A 64 -11.00 -3.21 1.24
N ARG A 65 -11.47 -3.19 2.47
CA ARG A 65 -11.66 -4.39 3.29
C ARG A 65 -12.91 -5.15 2.86
N ILE A 66 -12.77 -6.45 2.66
CA ILE A 66 -13.92 -7.32 2.37
C ILE A 66 -14.67 -7.63 3.67
N GLY A 67 -15.70 -6.84 3.98
CA GLY A 67 -16.57 -7.06 5.14
C GLY A 67 -15.79 -7.19 6.46
N ALA A 68 -16.11 -8.21 7.27
CA ALA A 68 -15.44 -8.46 8.54
C ALA A 68 -14.14 -9.30 8.43
N THR A 69 -13.64 -9.58 7.22
CA THR A 69 -12.47 -10.47 7.00
C THR A 69 -11.13 -9.75 7.22
N GLN A 70 -10.00 -10.45 7.06
CA GLN A 70 -8.65 -9.86 6.97
C GLN A 70 -8.16 -9.72 5.52
N THR A 71 -9.07 -9.83 4.55
CA THR A 71 -8.76 -9.72 3.12
C THR A 71 -9.09 -8.31 2.63
N TYR A 72 -8.15 -7.74 1.88
CA TYR A 72 -8.23 -6.38 1.35
C TYR A 72 -8.05 -6.38 -0.17
N LYS A 73 -8.98 -5.74 -0.88
CA LYS A 73 -8.90 -5.51 -2.32
C LYS A 73 -8.01 -4.30 -2.59
N ILE A 74 -6.97 -4.44 -3.39
CA ILE A 74 -6.13 -3.32 -3.82
C ILE A 74 -6.86 -2.58 -4.93
N LEU A 75 -7.24 -1.33 -4.67
CA LEU A 75 -7.94 -0.46 -5.62
C LEU A 75 -6.99 0.41 -6.45
N GLY A 76 -5.75 0.58 -5.98
CA GLY A 76 -4.74 1.34 -6.71
C GLY A 76 -3.44 1.45 -5.94
N ALA A 77 -2.38 1.80 -6.66
CA ALA A 77 -1.06 1.96 -6.08
C ALA A 77 -0.26 3.06 -6.80
N ARG A 78 0.58 3.77 -6.06
CA ARG A 78 1.53 4.75 -6.63
C ARG A 78 2.79 4.86 -5.78
N ALA A 79 3.90 5.20 -6.42
CA ALA A 79 5.11 5.61 -5.70
C ALA A 79 4.91 7.01 -5.07
N LEU A 80 5.25 7.16 -3.80
CA LEU A 80 5.25 8.45 -3.12
C LEU A 80 6.38 9.33 -3.64
N ARG A 81 6.12 10.64 -3.69
CA ARG A 81 7.07 11.66 -4.15
C ARG A 81 6.83 12.95 -3.36
N GLY A 82 7.87 13.79 -3.29
CA GLY A 82 7.77 15.12 -2.67
C GLY A 82 7.23 15.07 -1.23
N ALA A 83 6.26 15.93 -0.94
CA ALA A 83 5.71 16.11 0.41
C ALA A 83 5.13 14.82 1.02
N ASP A 84 4.51 13.95 0.22
CA ASP A 84 3.96 12.68 0.70
C ASP A 84 5.07 11.73 1.20
N LEU A 85 6.20 11.70 0.48
CA LEU A 85 7.37 10.89 0.87
C LEU A 85 7.99 11.44 2.15
N ASP A 86 8.07 12.76 2.28
CA ASP A 86 8.59 13.40 3.49
C ASP A 86 7.67 13.20 4.70
N GLU A 87 6.35 13.18 4.49
CA GLU A 87 5.41 12.80 5.54
C GLU A 87 5.63 11.36 5.98
N TRP A 88 5.73 10.41 5.04
CA TRP A 88 6.01 9.02 5.37
C TRP A 88 7.31 8.88 6.19
N ARG A 89 8.38 9.56 5.79
CA ARG A 89 9.66 9.56 6.54
C ARG A 89 9.47 10.00 7.99
N ARG A 90 8.70 11.05 8.25
CA ARG A 90 8.40 11.54 9.62
C ARG A 90 7.54 10.61 10.46
N ARG A 91 6.82 9.67 9.83
CA ARG A 91 5.95 8.70 10.52
C ARG A 91 6.68 7.41 10.87
N VAL A 92 7.73 7.10 10.12
CA VAL A 92 8.41 5.80 10.13
C VAL A 92 9.81 5.89 10.77
N LEU A 93 10.46 7.05 10.72
CA LEU A 93 11.69 7.40 11.43
C LEU A 93 11.38 8.27 12.66
#